data_AF-A0A958HQD1-F1
#
_entry.id   AF-A0A958HQD1-F1
#
_cell.length_a   1.000
_cell.length_b   1.000
_cell.length_c   1.000
_cell.angle_alpha   90.00
_cell.angle_beta   90.00
_cell.angle_gamma   90.00
#
_symmetry.space_group_name_H-M   'P 1'
#
loop_
_entity.id
_entity.type
_entity.pdbx_description
1 polymer ?
#
loop_
_entity_poly.entity_id
_entity_poly.type
_entity_poly.pdbx_seq_one_letter_code
_entity_poly.pdbx_strand_id
1 'polypeptide(L)' 'MNHSQIRILGIPMDLGQQRRGVDMGPSAVRYAGLYERLARIGCQVEDDGSIQVPGRDERSVKANLWTETSGGGLRHL' A
#
# COMPACT_ATOMS: atom_id res chain seq x y z
N MET A 1 34.63 -7.73 -6.91
CA MET A 1 33.55 -7.02 -6.18
C MET A 1 32.28 -7.19 -6.99
N ASN A 2 31.21 -7.68 -6.39
CA ASN A 2 29.96 -7.93 -7.11
C ASN A 2 29.23 -6.60 -7.32
N HIS A 3 29.31 -6.03 -8.52
CA HIS A 3 28.60 -4.81 -8.89
C HIS A 3 27.13 -5.11 -9.21
N SER A 4 26.38 -5.59 -8.22
CA SER A 4 24.94 -5.80 -8.37
C SER A 4 24.25 -4.44 -8.49
N GLN A 5 23.51 -4.26 -9.58
CA GLN A 5 22.58 -3.16 -9.77
C GLN A 5 21.35 -3.41 -8.90
N ILE A 6 20.99 -2.44 -8.06
CA ILE A 6 19.82 -2.51 -7.19
C ILE A 6 18.90 -1.33 -7.51
N ARG A 7 17.62 -1.64 -7.76
CA ARG A 7 16.56 -0.64 -7.84
C ARG A 7 15.68 -0.73 -6.60
N ILE A 8 15.42 0.41 -5.98
CA ILE A 8 14.53 0.54 -4.82
C ILE A 8 13.19 1.07 -5.33
N LEU A 9 12.11 0.33 -5.09
CA LEU A 9 10.75 0.76 -5.37
C LEU A 9 9.91 0.65 -4.09
N GLY A 10 9.32 1.76 -3.68
CA GLY A 10 8.44 1.83 -2.52
C GLY A 10 7.01 1.48 -2.88
N ILE A 11 6.40 0.55 -2.13
CA ILE A 11 4.99 0.17 -2.28
C ILE A 11 4.25 0.54 -0.99
N PRO A 12 3.78 1.79 -0.83
CA PRO A 12 3.14 2.25 0.40
C PRO A 12 1.67 1.80 0.46
N MET A 13 1.44 0.51 0.68
CA MET A 13 0.11 -0.11 0.74
C MET A 13 -0.15 -0.72 2.13
N ASP A 14 -1.29 -0.40 2.74
CA ASP A 14 -1.72 -0.93 4.05
C ASP A 14 -2.98 -1.81 4.01
N LEU A 15 -3.15 -2.54 2.91
CA LEU A 15 -4.22 -3.53 2.70
C LEU A 15 -3.79 -4.94 3.13
N GLY A 16 -4.74 -5.87 3.23
CA GLY A 16 -4.49 -7.30 3.50
C GLY A 16 -4.37 -7.67 4.97
N GLN A 17 -4.52 -6.71 5.89
CA GLN A 17 -4.47 -6.93 7.34
C GLN A 17 -5.28 -5.85 8.10
N GLN A 18 -5.48 -6.03 9.42
CA GLN A 18 -6.34 -5.17 10.25
C GLN A 18 -5.66 -3.91 10.83
N ARG A 19 -4.38 -4.03 11.19
CA ARG A 19 -3.58 -2.92 11.72
C ARG A 19 -3.30 -1.89 10.60
N ARG A 20 -2.95 -0.67 10.96
CA ARG A 20 -2.64 0.40 10.00
C ARG A 20 -1.18 0.82 10.12
N GLY A 21 -0.70 1.61 9.17
CA GLY A 21 0.62 2.26 9.23
C GLY A 21 1.75 1.52 8.52
N VAL A 22 1.49 0.36 7.90
CA VAL A 22 2.53 -0.35 7.12
C VAL A 22 2.85 0.37 5.78
N ASP A 23 1.94 1.23 5.32
CA ASP A 23 2.15 2.18 4.23
C ASP A 23 3.28 3.18 4.51
N MET A 24 3.56 3.48 5.79
CA MET A 24 4.70 4.31 6.20
C MET A 24 6.05 3.56 6.10
N GLY A 25 6.02 2.22 5.96
CA GLY A 25 7.19 1.35 5.98
C GLY A 25 8.27 1.73 4.95
N PRO A 26 7.95 1.87 3.66
CA PRO A 26 8.93 2.25 2.64
C PRO A 26 9.69 3.54 2.99
N SER A 27 8.98 4.58 3.44
CA SER A 27 9.60 5.85 3.85
C SER A 27 10.45 5.69 5.11
N ALA A 28 10.00 4.91 6.10
CA ALA A 28 10.74 4.64 7.33
C ALA A 28 12.05 3.90 7.07
N VAL A 29 12.03 2.89 6.19
CA VAL A 29 13.23 2.13 5.81
C VAL A 29 14.22 3.01 5.05
N ARG A 30 13.75 3.88 4.15
CA ARG A 30 14.60 4.89 3.50
C ARG A 30 15.24 5.82 4.53
N TYR A 31 14.44 6.35 5.45
CA TYR A 31 14.91 7.23 6.52
C TYR A 31 15.96 6.58 7.43
N ALA A 32 15.89 5.25 7.61
CA ALA A 32 16.89 4.47 8.37
C ALA A 32 18.26 4.29 7.63
N GLY A 33 18.40 4.86 6.43
CA GLY A 33 19.64 4.89 5.67
C GLY A 33 19.86 3.68 4.76
N LEU A 34 18.79 3.14 4.17
CA LEU A 34 18.87 1.98 3.27
C LEU A 34 19.82 2.24 2.09
N TYR A 35 19.68 3.39 1.44
CA TYR A 35 20.46 3.74 0.26
C TYR A 35 21.96 3.80 0.57
N GLU A 36 22.34 4.54 1.61
CA GLU A 36 23.72 4.75 2.03
C GLU A 36 24.39 3.43 2.44
N ARG A 37 23.64 2.54 3.09
CA ARG A 37 24.14 1.21 3.47
C ARG A 37 24.43 0.35 2.25
N LEU A 38 23.55 0.34 1.25
CA LEU A 38 23.73 -0.42 0.00
C LEU A 38 24.87 0.15 -0.84
N ALA A 39 24.97 1.49 -0.96
CA ALA A 39 26.07 2.13 -1.66
C ALA A 39 27.42 1.83 -1.00
N ARG A 40 27.49 1.86 0.34
CA ARG A 40 28.72 1.59 1.11
C ARG A 40 29.26 0.17 0.94
N ILE A 41 28.42 -0.81 0.63
CA ILE A 41 28.86 -2.20 0.36
C ILE A 41 29.22 -2.44 -1.13
N GLY A 42 29.20 -1.39 -1.96
CA GLY A 42 29.66 -1.44 -3.35
C GLY A 42 28.57 -1.71 -4.40
N CYS A 43 27.28 -1.63 -4.03
CA CYS A 43 26.19 -1.74 -4.98
C CYS A 43 26.00 -0.43 -5.78
N GLN A 44 25.58 -0.54 -7.03
CA GLN A 44 25.04 0.60 -7.78
C GLN A 44 23.54 0.65 -7.50
N VAL A 45 23.09 1.73 -6.88
CA VAL A 45 21.73 1.84 -6.34
C VAL A 45 20.99 2.97 -7.05
N GLU A 46 19.80 2.67 -7.54
CA GLU A 46 18.85 3.62 -8.10
C GLU A 46 17.58 3.56 -7.23
N ASP A 47 17.06 4.70 -6.79
CA ASP A 47 15.77 4.78 -6.08
C ASP A 47 14.73 5.37 -7.03
N ASP A 48 13.78 4.52 -7.44
CA ASP A 48 12.67 4.89 -8.33
C ASP A 48 11.52 5.60 -7.59
N GLY A 49 11.70 5.87 -6.30
CA GLY A 49 10.67 6.44 -5.46
C GLY A 49 9.58 5.44 -5.12
N SER A 50 8.36 5.94 -4.93
CA SER A 50 7.22 5.12 -4.52
C SER A 50 6.13 5.17 -5.57
N ILE A 51 5.45 4.04 -5.78
CA ILE A 51 4.28 4.03 -6.64
C ILE A 51 3.12 4.76 -5.95
N GLN A 52 2.26 5.37 -6.76
CA GLN A 52 0.98 5.88 -6.30
C GLN A 52 0.08 4.71 -5.93
N VAL A 53 -0.28 4.60 -4.65
CA VAL A 53 -1.29 3.63 -4.18
C VAL A 53 -2.56 4.42 -3.88
N PRO A 54 -3.72 4.04 -4.45
CA PRO A 54 -4.98 4.68 -4.11
C PRO A 54 -5.21 4.60 -2.60
N GLY A 55 -5.60 5.72 -1.99
CA GLY A 55 -6.10 5.70 -0.63
C GLY A 55 -7.28 4.72 -0.53
N ARG A 56 -7.37 4.01 0.59
CA ARG A 56 -8.53 3.14 0.83
C ARG A 56 -9.78 4.02 0.81
N ASP A 57 -10.66 3.79 -0.15
CA ASP A 57 -11.91 4.52 -0.28
C ASP A 57 -12.68 4.37 1.05
N GLU A 58 -12.85 5.48 1.80
CA GLU A 58 -13.69 5.50 3.01
C GLU A 58 -15.18 5.45 2.68
N ARG A 59 -15.53 5.34 1.38
CA ARG A 59 -16.90 5.10 0.96
C ARG A 59 -17.41 3.87 1.70
N SER A 60 -18.26 4.14 2.69
CA SER A 60 -19.11 3.16 3.31
C SER A 60 -19.65 2.29 2.18
N VAL A 61 -19.39 0.98 2.27
CA VAL A 61 -20.11 0.01 1.46
C VAL A 61 -21.55 0.48 1.53
N LYS A 62 -22.14 0.88 0.40
CA LYS A 62 -23.56 1.17 0.34
C LYS A 62 -24.21 -0.18 0.63
N ALA A 63 -24.43 -0.47 1.91
CA ALA A 63 -25.37 -1.48 2.32
C ALA A 63 -26.65 -1.03 1.62
N ASN A 64 -27.08 -1.81 0.63
CA ASN A 64 -28.26 -1.52 -0.14
C ASN A 64 -29.34 -1.09 0.87
N LEU A 65 -29.75 0.17 0.82
CA LEU A 65 -30.81 0.66 1.70
C LEU A 65 -32.01 -0.23 1.40
N TRP A 66 -32.40 -1.03 2.37
CA TRP A 66 -33.64 -1.76 2.31
C TRP A 66 -34.76 -0.72 2.26
N THR A 67 -35.36 -0.54 1.09
CA THR A 67 -36.65 0.11 0.99
C THR A 67 -37.70 -0.96 1.23
N GLU A 68 -38.25 -1.00 2.43
CA GLU A 68 -39.54 -1.67 2.66
C GLU A 68 -40.56 -1.00 1.74
N THR A 69 -40.94 -1.72 0.69
CA THR A 69 -42.16 -1.40 -0.02
C THR A 69 -43.31 -1.83 0.88
N SER A 70 -44.32 -0.97 1.01
CA SER A 70 -45.48 -1.10 1.91
C SER A 70 -46.39 -2.31 1.65
N GLY A 71 -45.93 -3.31 0.90
CA GLY A 71 -46.61 -4.57 0.63
C GLY A 71 -45.59 -5.70 0.73
N GLY A 72 -45.63 -6.42 1.86
CA GLY A 72 -44.65 -7.44 2.23
C GLY A 72 -44.30 -8.41 1.10
N GLY A 73 -42.99 -8.59 0.89
CA GLY A 73 -42.47 -9.62 0.02
C GLY A 73 -40.97 -9.44 -0.25
N LEU A 74 -40.13 -10.11 0.54
CA LEU A 74 -38.71 -10.25 0.25
C LEU A 74 -38.55 -11.26 -0.90
N ARG A 75 -38.00 -10.83 -2.05
CA ARG A 75 -37.54 -11.74 -3.11
C ARG A 75 -36.03 -11.56 -3.29
N HIS A 76 -35.31 -12.69 -3.25
CA HIS A 76 -33.88 -12.77 -3.50
C HIS A 76 -33.62 -12.82 -5.02
N LEU A 77 -32.71 -11.98 -5.50
CA LEU A 77 -31.93 -12.18 -6.72
C LEU A 77 -30.45 -12.12 -6.33
#